data_AF-A0A371CM55-F1
#
_entry.id   AF-A0A371CM55-F1
#
_cell.length_a   1.000
_cell.length_b   1.000
_cell.length_c   1.000
_cell.angle_alpha   90.00
_cell.angle_beta   90.00
_cell.angle_gamma   90.00
#
_symmetry.space_group_name_H-M   'P 1'
#
loop_
_entity.id
_entity.type
_entity.pdbx_description
1 polymer ?
#
loop_
_entity_poly.entity_id
_entity_poly.type
_entity_poly.pdbx_seq_one_letter_code
_entity_poly.pdbx_strand_id
1 'polypeptide(L)'
;MSTPGQEIPPAPRPKLPKFKKYPRVDVAPPSEAAGSTAPAESRHHTRRTCADSHSPSDPASVAEPLHPPADPTLPLTLRRNRFGAPPPVTKAHDAKVASPNVNGDFVITSPNTEYVPEYPVEREVIHTFRDGRWGLHEYSRWPQAHVEGMLHVACIPRRPSPPDVPSVLWATLLPESHWEEDPDIAVSGFGYIKRDTRDELEAAAEAAIRGYESIPEVQAIVRRYGDFLCMILRQVVDRMTHLPSVASRAVAVAAHVQRVCLELAGLKTYLEIVVPRLHSRDNFSERVLDVVGAFLNEGSDVYTWWRAGLPYWLVQPLRRQMPVWRVVEPEKLSTLSSILVDPPILHARGAFIGATNFTGNWLSSMVMSVSKHVSGSHLAQLNLVAVPALPSTDPTSSKRPRIEAGEVRGEHLSMRAAPLPTPVAPEKKKRRRHKRRPQASGSRVELEDGEHEHGRDGQSVPSSAEAPSVLDQPARNFTPPAFYDIPQVWERALRAVSPVKHTEAGALY
;
A
#
# COMPACT_ATOMS: atom_id res chain seq x y z
N MET A 1 -61.73 9.56 -24.01
CA MET A 1 -61.40 10.93 -23.55
C MET A 1 -60.47 10.78 -22.36
N SER A 2 -59.16 10.89 -22.62
CA SER A 2 -58.10 10.68 -21.64
C SER A 2 -57.56 12.04 -21.20
N THR A 3 -57.54 12.28 -19.89
CA THR A 3 -56.94 13.47 -19.27
C THR A 3 -55.41 13.41 -19.33
N PRO A 4 -54.72 14.54 -19.60
CA PRO A 4 -53.27 14.58 -19.70
C PRO A 4 -52.62 14.62 -18.31
N GLY A 5 -51.49 13.92 -18.17
CA GLY A 5 -50.73 13.78 -16.93
C GLY A 5 -50.05 15.08 -16.50
N GLN A 6 -50.12 15.37 -15.20
CA GLN A 6 -49.33 16.40 -14.54
C GLN A 6 -47.92 15.87 -14.26
N GLU A 7 -46.90 16.54 -14.79
CA GLU A 7 -45.50 16.36 -14.40
C GLU A 7 -45.26 16.90 -12.99
N ILE A 8 -44.65 16.07 -12.14
CA ILE A 8 -44.20 16.45 -10.80
C ILE A 8 -42.82 17.09 -10.92
N PRO A 9 -42.60 18.33 -10.43
CA PRO A 9 -41.30 18.97 -10.48
C PRO A 9 -40.29 18.32 -9.52
N PRO A 10 -38.98 18.29 -9.86
CA PRO A 10 -37.96 17.63 -9.06
C PRO A 10 -37.73 18.35 -7.73
N ALA A 11 -37.53 17.56 -6.67
CA ALA A 11 -37.29 18.04 -5.33
C ALA A 11 -35.99 18.87 -5.22
N PRO A 12 -35.98 19.94 -4.40
CA PRO A 12 -34.80 20.77 -4.23
C PRO A 12 -33.67 20.02 -3.50
N ARG A 13 -32.45 20.15 -4.02
CA ARG A 13 -31.25 19.54 -3.44
C ARG A 13 -30.98 20.08 -2.02
N PRO A 14 -30.67 19.22 -1.03
CA PRO A 14 -30.35 19.66 0.32
C PRO A 14 -29.03 20.42 0.35
N LYS A 15 -29.03 21.60 1.00
CA LYS A 15 -27.82 22.39 1.23
C LYS A 15 -26.99 21.72 2.33
N LEU A 16 -25.75 21.39 2.02
CA LEU A 16 -24.78 20.84 2.98
C LEU A 16 -24.51 21.84 4.12
N PRO A 17 -24.44 21.38 5.39
CA PRO A 17 -24.13 22.24 6.52
C PRO A 17 -22.67 22.70 6.46
N LYS A 18 -22.45 23.99 6.73
CA LYS A 18 -21.11 24.57 6.85
C LYS A 18 -20.46 24.04 8.13
N PHE A 19 -19.37 23.29 7.99
CA PHE A 19 -18.58 22.80 9.12
C PHE A 19 -17.95 23.98 9.90
N LYS A 20 -18.35 24.13 11.17
CA LYS A 20 -17.66 25.00 12.13
C LYS A 20 -16.30 24.37 12.46
N LYS A 21 -15.23 25.13 12.27
CA LYS A 21 -13.90 24.79 12.81
C LYS A 21 -14.00 24.74 14.33
N TYR A 22 -13.65 23.61 14.94
CA TYR A 22 -13.43 23.56 16.39
C TYR A 22 -12.14 24.31 16.73
N PRO A 23 -12.13 25.17 17.76
CA PRO A 23 -10.91 25.80 18.23
C PRO A 23 -9.97 24.75 18.81
N ARG A 24 -8.68 24.91 18.50
CA ARG A 24 -7.57 24.16 19.09
C ARG A 24 -7.62 24.31 20.61
N VAL A 25 -7.64 23.20 21.33
CA VAL A 25 -7.40 23.20 22.78
C VAL A 25 -5.90 23.26 22.96
N ASP A 26 -5.40 24.41 23.41
CA ASP A 26 -4.01 24.57 23.82
C ASP A 26 -3.80 23.82 25.14
N VAL A 27 -3.04 22.73 25.09
CA VAL A 27 -2.62 21.98 26.28
C VAL A 27 -1.41 22.69 26.87
N ALA A 28 -1.60 23.35 28.01
CA ALA A 28 -0.52 23.96 28.78
C ALA A 28 0.37 22.88 29.46
N PRO A 29 1.68 23.12 29.59
CA PRO A 29 2.60 22.21 30.27
C PRO A 29 2.35 22.18 31.80
N PRO A 30 2.68 21.08 32.49
CA PRO A 30 2.43 20.95 33.92
C PRO A 30 3.42 21.81 34.72
N SER A 31 2.88 22.62 35.63
CA SER A 31 3.62 23.35 36.64
C SER A 31 3.83 22.46 37.87
N GLU A 32 5.10 22.34 38.28
CA GLU A 32 5.48 21.95 39.63
C GLU A 32 5.14 23.10 40.60
N ALA A 33 4.53 22.78 41.75
CA ALA A 33 4.99 23.17 43.10
C ALA A 33 3.91 22.94 44.18
N ALA A 34 4.34 22.26 45.24
CA ALA A 34 4.13 22.51 46.68
C ALA A 34 2.74 22.90 47.25
N GLY A 35 2.31 22.12 48.25
CA GLY A 35 2.05 22.67 49.58
C GLY A 35 0.59 22.85 50.05
N SER A 36 0.17 21.95 50.96
CA SER A 36 -0.56 22.22 52.21
C SER A 36 -1.98 22.82 52.17
N THR A 37 -2.99 22.06 52.63
CA THR A 37 -3.68 22.20 53.95
C THR A 37 -5.04 21.48 53.93
N ALA A 38 -5.35 20.82 55.06
CA ALA A 38 -6.63 20.17 55.36
C ALA A 38 -7.77 21.17 55.63
N PRO A 39 -9.02 20.71 55.72
CA PRO A 39 -9.59 20.55 57.07
C PRO A 39 -10.45 19.29 57.27
N ALA A 40 -10.78 19.10 58.54
CA ALA A 40 -11.36 17.94 59.19
C ALA A 40 -12.89 17.87 59.13
N GLU A 41 -13.44 16.64 59.17
CA GLU A 41 -14.73 16.24 59.78
C GLU A 41 -14.76 14.69 59.78
N SER A 42 -14.59 14.00 60.91
CA SER A 42 -15.55 13.68 61.98
C SER A 42 -16.53 12.52 61.70
N ARG A 43 -16.19 11.37 62.32
CA ARG A 43 -17.07 10.31 62.89
C ARG A 43 -17.85 9.36 61.95
N HIS A 44 -17.52 8.06 61.98
CA HIS A 44 -18.12 7.12 62.93
C HIS A 44 -17.48 5.71 62.88
N HIS A 45 -17.57 5.03 64.02
CA HIS A 45 -17.06 3.72 64.38
C HIS A 45 -17.38 2.56 63.41
N THR A 46 -16.42 1.67 63.20
CA THR A 46 -16.58 0.26 63.61
C THR A 46 -15.24 -0.43 63.83
N ARG A 47 -15.19 -1.10 64.97
CA ARG A 47 -14.05 -1.77 65.61
C ARG A 47 -13.96 -3.18 65.05
N ARG A 48 -12.84 -3.56 64.42
CA ARG A 48 -12.48 -4.98 64.25
C ARG A 48 -10.96 -5.15 64.35
N THR A 49 -10.57 -5.68 65.48
CA THR A 49 -9.24 -6.19 65.81
C THR A 49 -9.02 -7.52 65.08
N CYS A 50 -7.93 -7.64 64.34
CA CYS A 50 -7.14 -8.86 64.22
C CYS A 50 -5.72 -8.46 63.83
N ALA A 51 -4.78 -8.75 64.74
CA ALA A 51 -3.36 -8.80 64.46
C ALA A 51 -3.12 -9.90 63.41
N ASP A 52 -2.26 -9.63 62.44
CA ASP A 52 -1.08 -10.46 62.20
C ASP A 52 -0.16 -9.77 61.19
N SER A 53 1.03 -9.50 61.70
CA SER A 53 2.16 -8.87 61.04
C SER A 53 2.98 -9.92 60.29
N HIS A 54 2.89 -9.95 58.96
CA HIS A 54 3.86 -10.60 58.10
C HIS A 54 4.30 -9.63 57.00
N SER A 55 5.49 -9.06 57.20
CA SER A 55 6.27 -8.35 56.19
C SER A 55 6.61 -9.30 55.04
N PRO A 56 6.41 -8.92 53.76
CA PRO A 56 6.92 -9.70 52.65
C PRO A 56 8.43 -9.44 52.55
N SER A 57 9.20 -10.47 52.84
CA SER A 57 10.62 -10.57 52.54
C SER A 57 10.86 -10.37 51.04
N ASP A 58 11.71 -9.40 50.70
CA ASP A 58 12.23 -9.16 49.36
C ASP A 58 12.75 -10.47 48.73
N PRO A 59 12.28 -10.87 47.53
CA PRO A 59 12.89 -11.97 46.82
C PRO A 59 14.29 -11.56 46.39
N ALA A 60 15.27 -12.33 46.87
CA ALA A 60 16.68 -12.19 46.55
C ALA A 60 16.90 -11.91 45.05
N SER A 61 17.47 -10.74 44.77
CA SER A 61 18.09 -10.38 43.50
C SER A 61 19.12 -11.44 43.13
N VAL A 62 18.72 -12.44 42.35
CA VAL A 62 19.62 -13.42 41.74
C VAL A 62 20.60 -12.66 40.88
N ALA A 63 21.83 -12.52 41.36
CA ALA A 63 22.92 -11.88 40.64
C ALA A 63 23.11 -12.57 39.28
N GLU A 64 22.83 -11.85 38.20
CA GLU A 64 23.04 -12.32 36.84
C GLU A 64 24.54 -12.66 36.70
N PRO A 65 24.91 -13.89 36.29
CA PRO A 65 26.31 -14.31 36.24
C PRO A 65 27.11 -13.36 35.33
N LEU A 66 28.15 -12.75 35.90
CA LEU A 66 29.11 -11.90 35.20
C LEU A 66 29.76 -12.69 34.06
N HIS A 67 29.24 -12.52 32.85
CA HIS A 67 29.87 -13.05 31.65
C HIS A 67 31.20 -12.33 31.40
N PRO A 68 32.28 -13.05 31.05
CA PRO A 68 33.56 -12.44 30.71
C PRO A 68 33.39 -11.44 29.55
N PRO A 69 34.17 -10.34 29.53
CA PRO A 69 34.08 -9.33 28.48
C PRO A 69 34.31 -9.99 27.12
N ALA A 70 33.30 -9.91 26.26
CA ALA A 70 33.31 -10.60 24.97
C ALA A 70 34.35 -9.96 24.03
N ASP A 71 35.24 -10.78 23.46
CA ASP A 71 36.27 -10.35 22.52
C ASP A 71 35.63 -9.63 21.31
N PRO A 72 35.95 -8.35 21.06
CA PRO A 72 35.36 -7.58 19.95
C PRO A 72 35.74 -8.14 18.57
N THR A 73 36.77 -8.98 18.46
CA THR A 73 37.26 -9.52 17.19
C THR A 73 36.49 -10.72 16.68
N LEU A 74 35.74 -11.42 17.54
CA LEU A 74 34.98 -12.60 17.13
C LEU A 74 33.73 -12.20 16.31
N PRO A 75 33.46 -12.89 15.19
CA PRO A 75 32.27 -12.65 14.39
C PRO A 75 31.01 -12.87 15.24
N LEU A 76 30.08 -11.93 15.14
CA LEU A 76 28.78 -12.05 15.78
C LEU A 76 28.07 -13.28 15.20
N THR A 77 27.80 -14.25 16.06
CA THR A 77 27.03 -15.44 15.70
C THR A 77 25.72 -15.43 16.47
N LEU A 78 24.61 -15.65 15.77
CA LEU A 78 23.31 -15.76 16.39
C LEU A 78 23.28 -17.02 17.27
N ARG A 79 23.11 -16.82 18.58
CA ARG A 79 23.06 -17.91 19.56
C ARG A 79 21.98 -17.64 20.58
N ARG A 80 21.39 -18.71 21.08
CA ARG A 80 20.52 -18.67 22.26
C ARG A 80 21.33 -18.17 23.47
N ASN A 81 20.78 -17.21 24.21
CA ASN A 81 21.38 -16.69 25.44
C ASN A 81 20.39 -16.59 26.63
N ARG A 82 19.11 -16.95 26.42
CA ARG A 82 18.13 -17.15 27.50
C ARG A 82 17.82 -18.63 27.66
N PHE A 83 17.82 -19.10 28.91
CA PHE A 83 17.65 -20.52 29.26
C PHE A 83 16.27 -20.76 29.90
N GLY A 84 15.78 -22.01 29.82
CA GLY A 84 14.43 -22.38 30.28
C GLY A 84 13.38 -22.38 29.16
N ALA A 85 12.11 -22.52 29.56
CA ALA A 85 10.97 -22.43 28.65
C ALA A 85 10.69 -20.96 28.29
N PRO A 86 10.52 -20.62 27.00
CA PRO A 86 10.16 -19.25 26.62
C PRO A 86 8.78 -18.87 27.18
N PRO A 87 8.61 -17.62 27.65
CA PRO A 87 7.28 -17.14 28.04
C PRO A 87 6.35 -17.10 26.81
N PRO A 88 5.02 -17.08 27.00
CA PRO A 88 4.07 -16.97 25.89
C PRO A 88 4.34 -15.75 25.00
N VAL A 89 4.71 -14.63 25.62
CA VAL A 89 5.10 -13.39 24.95
C VAL A 89 6.28 -12.78 25.69
N THR A 90 7.32 -12.35 24.97
CA THR A 90 8.47 -11.62 25.54
C THR A 90 8.28 -10.11 25.41
N LYS A 91 9.26 -9.30 25.85
CA LYS A 91 9.26 -7.85 25.60
C LYS A 91 9.32 -7.56 24.11
N ALA A 92 8.84 -6.38 23.72
CA ALA A 92 8.67 -5.97 22.33
C ALA A 92 9.93 -6.14 21.44
N HIS A 93 11.12 -5.94 21.98
CA HIS A 93 12.39 -6.09 21.23
C HIS A 93 13.16 -7.39 21.54
N ASP A 94 12.65 -8.22 22.44
CA ASP A 94 13.26 -9.50 22.78
C ASP A 94 12.88 -10.55 21.73
N ALA A 95 13.74 -11.52 21.51
CA ALA A 95 13.50 -12.61 20.58
C ALA A 95 13.05 -13.86 21.34
N LYS A 96 11.74 -14.08 21.40
CA LYS A 96 11.18 -15.39 21.74
C LYS A 96 11.69 -16.44 20.73
N VAL A 97 11.68 -16.07 19.46
CA VAL A 97 12.33 -16.80 18.38
C VAL A 97 13.18 -15.86 17.53
N ALA A 98 14.30 -16.35 17.05
CA ALA A 98 15.19 -15.66 16.13
C ALA A 98 15.62 -16.58 14.99
N SER A 99 15.75 -16.05 13.79
CA SER A 99 16.30 -16.73 12.63
C SER A 99 17.38 -15.87 11.97
N PRO A 100 18.48 -16.46 11.48
CA PRO A 100 19.39 -15.72 10.63
C PRO A 100 18.65 -15.26 9.37
N ASN A 101 18.97 -14.04 8.89
CA ASN A 101 18.55 -13.62 7.56
C ASN A 101 19.53 -14.19 6.51
N VAL A 102 19.11 -14.21 5.24
CA VAL A 102 19.86 -14.76 4.09
C VAL A 102 21.28 -14.20 3.98
N ASN A 103 21.48 -12.92 4.36
CA ASN A 103 22.77 -12.23 4.24
C ASN A 103 23.64 -12.28 5.50
N GLY A 104 23.20 -12.94 6.59
CA GLY A 104 23.98 -13.10 7.83
C GLY A 104 24.13 -11.87 8.74
N ASP A 105 24.05 -10.65 8.19
CA ASP A 105 24.22 -9.40 8.96
C ASP A 105 22.97 -9.01 9.78
N PHE A 106 21.80 -9.48 9.34
CA PHE A 106 20.52 -9.22 9.96
C PHE A 106 19.95 -10.49 10.59
N VAL A 107 19.17 -10.27 11.64
CA VAL A 107 18.40 -11.31 12.31
C VAL A 107 16.94 -10.91 12.29
N ILE A 108 16.09 -11.89 12.04
CA ILE A 108 14.64 -11.72 12.12
C ILE A 108 14.19 -12.29 13.45
N THR A 109 13.48 -11.49 14.22
CA THR A 109 13.09 -11.82 15.60
C THR A 109 11.60 -11.63 15.80
N SER A 110 10.99 -12.48 16.62
CA SER A 110 9.60 -12.26 17.05
C SER A 110 9.50 -12.46 18.56
N PRO A 111 8.74 -11.60 19.27
CA PRO A 111 8.49 -11.76 20.70
C PRO A 111 7.22 -12.55 21.01
N ASN A 112 6.31 -12.68 20.06
CA ASN A 112 4.94 -13.15 20.29
C ASN A 112 4.49 -14.27 19.35
N THR A 113 5.41 -14.82 18.54
CA THR A 113 5.17 -16.00 17.70
C THR A 113 6.19 -17.10 18.00
N GLU A 114 5.90 -18.33 17.56
CA GLU A 114 6.75 -19.52 17.81
C GLU A 114 7.65 -19.89 16.62
N TYR A 115 7.57 -19.12 15.53
CA TYR A 115 8.25 -19.40 14.28
C TYR A 115 8.70 -18.09 13.62
N VAL A 116 9.61 -18.18 12.66
CA VAL A 116 10.02 -17.05 11.82
C VAL A 116 9.73 -17.41 10.37
N PRO A 117 8.89 -16.66 9.64
CA PRO A 117 8.63 -16.91 8.24
C PRO A 117 9.84 -16.56 7.40
N GLU A 118 10.05 -17.30 6.31
CA GLU A 118 10.92 -16.91 5.21
C GLU A 118 10.59 -15.49 4.73
N TYR A 119 11.60 -14.62 4.75
CA TYR A 119 11.44 -13.21 4.38
C TYR A 119 11.21 -13.06 2.87
N PRO A 120 10.15 -12.36 2.43
CA PRO A 120 9.90 -12.12 1.01
C PRO A 120 10.91 -11.10 0.47
N VAL A 121 12.07 -11.59 0.04
CA VAL A 121 13.10 -10.75 -0.60
C VAL A 121 12.49 -10.07 -1.83
N GLU A 122 12.59 -8.75 -1.89
CA GLU A 122 12.06 -7.98 -3.02
C GLU A 122 12.70 -8.45 -4.33
N ARG A 123 11.85 -8.78 -5.31
CA ARG A 123 12.26 -9.15 -6.67
C ARG A 123 11.86 -8.05 -7.64
N GLU A 124 12.62 -7.91 -8.72
CA GLU A 124 12.25 -7.00 -9.83
C GLU A 124 10.96 -7.44 -10.54
N VAL A 125 10.73 -8.76 -10.55
CA VAL A 125 9.60 -9.41 -11.20
C VAL A 125 8.88 -10.32 -10.21
N ILE A 126 7.60 -10.04 -10.01
CA ILE A 126 6.69 -10.93 -9.29
C ILE A 126 6.13 -11.94 -10.28
N HIS A 127 6.28 -13.21 -9.95
CA HIS A 127 5.86 -14.32 -10.79
C HIS A 127 4.53 -14.87 -10.31
N THR A 128 3.66 -15.24 -11.25
CA THR A 128 2.45 -16.01 -10.95
C THR A 128 2.73 -17.50 -11.10
N PHE A 129 2.36 -18.28 -10.10
CA PHE A 129 2.51 -19.73 -10.01
C PHE A 129 1.22 -20.44 -10.42
N ARG A 130 1.31 -21.75 -10.70
CA ARG A 130 0.24 -22.60 -11.28
C ARG A 130 -1.09 -22.51 -10.52
N ASP A 131 -1.03 -22.21 -9.23
CA ASP A 131 -2.19 -21.99 -8.35
C ASP A 131 -2.78 -20.56 -8.44
N GLY A 132 -2.31 -19.76 -9.39
CA GLY A 132 -2.71 -18.37 -9.57
C GLY A 132 -2.08 -17.42 -8.54
N ARG A 133 -1.13 -17.87 -7.71
CA ARG A 133 -0.55 -17.12 -6.58
C ARG A 133 0.85 -16.60 -6.83
N TRP A 134 1.39 -15.81 -5.90
CA TRP A 134 2.70 -15.14 -6.03
C TRP A 134 3.81 -15.70 -5.14
N GLY A 135 3.65 -16.93 -4.65
CA GLY A 135 4.62 -17.55 -3.75
C GLY A 135 4.79 -16.73 -2.47
N LEU A 136 6.04 -16.40 -2.09
CA LEU A 136 6.34 -15.61 -0.90
C LEU A 136 5.73 -14.19 -0.92
N HIS A 137 5.42 -13.65 -2.09
CA HIS A 137 4.78 -12.34 -2.26
C HIS A 137 3.25 -12.39 -2.15
N GLU A 138 2.68 -13.54 -1.81
CA GLU A 138 1.24 -13.70 -1.61
C GLU A 138 0.80 -13.09 -0.27
N TYR A 139 0.51 -11.79 -0.27
CA TYR A 139 0.16 -11.03 0.93
C TYR A 139 -1.07 -11.55 1.68
N SER A 140 -1.99 -12.23 0.97
CA SER A 140 -3.20 -12.80 1.57
C SER A 140 -2.94 -14.01 2.47
N ARG A 141 -1.73 -14.58 2.43
CA ARG A 141 -1.39 -15.82 3.16
C ARG A 141 -0.02 -15.78 3.82
N TRP A 142 0.86 -14.88 3.40
CA TRP A 142 2.22 -14.79 3.89
C TRP A 142 2.54 -13.39 4.39
N PRO A 143 3.26 -13.25 5.53
CA PRO A 143 3.64 -11.95 6.05
C PRO A 143 4.44 -11.16 5.04
N GLN A 144 4.09 -9.88 4.88
CA GLN A 144 4.82 -8.94 4.03
C GLN A 144 5.52 -7.89 4.88
N ALA A 145 6.41 -7.11 4.27
CA ALA A 145 6.93 -5.91 4.92
C ALA A 145 5.78 -4.96 5.27
N HIS A 146 5.81 -4.39 6.48
CA HIS A 146 4.82 -3.41 6.90
C HIS A 146 4.89 -2.18 6.00
N VAL A 147 3.72 -1.80 5.48
CA VAL A 147 3.50 -0.56 4.75
C VAL A 147 2.60 0.33 5.59
N GLU A 148 3.06 1.55 5.85
CA GLU A 148 2.28 2.55 6.58
C GLU A 148 0.94 2.77 5.89
N GLY A 149 -0.14 2.82 6.67
CA GLY A 149 -1.50 2.96 6.15
C GLY A 149 -2.16 1.67 5.65
N MET A 150 -1.43 0.56 5.51
CA MET A 150 -1.98 -0.74 5.09
C MET A 150 -1.96 -1.79 6.22
N LEU A 151 -2.18 -1.37 7.47
CA LEU A 151 -2.17 -2.28 8.62
C LEU A 151 -3.20 -3.40 8.49
N HIS A 152 -4.29 -3.17 7.76
CA HIS A 152 -5.34 -4.17 7.50
C HIS A 152 -4.83 -5.43 6.80
N VAL A 153 -3.77 -5.33 6.00
CA VAL A 153 -3.18 -6.50 5.34
C VAL A 153 -2.55 -7.46 6.34
N ALA A 154 -1.88 -6.92 7.36
CA ALA A 154 -1.34 -7.73 8.46
C ALA A 154 -2.46 -8.33 9.34
N CYS A 155 -3.66 -7.77 9.26
CA CYS A 155 -4.84 -8.23 10.00
C CYS A 155 -5.62 -9.33 9.24
N ILE A 156 -5.17 -9.75 8.06
CA ILE A 156 -5.80 -10.84 7.32
C ILE A 156 -5.80 -12.11 8.18
N PRO A 157 -6.94 -12.80 8.36
CA PRO A 157 -7.01 -14.00 9.18
C PRO A 157 -6.14 -15.13 8.61
N ARG A 158 -5.48 -15.87 9.51
CA ARG A 158 -4.73 -17.08 9.15
C ARG A 158 -5.62 -18.31 9.16
N ARG A 159 -5.06 -19.41 8.68
CA ARG A 159 -5.62 -20.76 8.84
C ARG A 159 -5.04 -21.42 10.11
N PRO A 160 -5.86 -22.11 10.93
CA PRO A 160 -7.32 -22.26 10.82
C PRO A 160 -8.02 -20.92 11.09
N SER A 161 -8.98 -20.60 10.23
CA SER A 161 -9.66 -19.31 10.29
C SER A 161 -10.77 -19.29 11.33
N PRO A 162 -11.19 -18.09 11.76
CA PRO A 162 -12.47 -17.92 12.44
C PRO A 162 -13.61 -18.62 11.66
N PRO A 163 -14.61 -19.18 12.36
CA PRO A 163 -15.67 -19.97 11.76
C PRO A 163 -16.56 -19.17 10.80
N ASP A 164 -16.52 -17.84 10.86
CA ASP A 164 -17.27 -16.95 9.98
C ASP A 164 -16.61 -16.71 8.62
N VAL A 165 -15.35 -17.15 8.42
CA VAL A 165 -14.65 -16.99 7.15
C VAL A 165 -14.60 -18.32 6.38
N PRO A 166 -15.18 -18.39 5.16
CA PRO A 166 -15.31 -19.65 4.41
C PRO A 166 -13.98 -20.32 4.06
N SER A 167 -13.89 -21.64 4.27
CA SER A 167 -12.66 -22.42 4.02
C SER A 167 -12.19 -22.41 2.57
N VAL A 168 -13.09 -22.19 1.60
CA VAL A 168 -12.76 -22.07 0.17
C VAL A 168 -11.74 -20.97 -0.08
N LEU A 169 -11.67 -19.92 0.75
CA LEU A 169 -10.69 -18.84 0.63
C LEU A 169 -9.24 -19.31 0.87
N TRP A 170 -9.06 -20.43 1.56
CA TRP A 170 -7.75 -21.07 1.79
C TRP A 170 -7.48 -22.28 0.90
N ALA A 171 -8.40 -22.67 0.02
CA ALA A 171 -8.18 -23.74 -0.93
C ALA A 171 -7.03 -23.40 -1.91
N THR A 172 -6.22 -24.39 -2.27
CA THR A 172 -5.21 -24.28 -3.33
C THR A 172 -5.87 -24.70 -4.64
N LEU A 173 -6.21 -23.73 -5.48
CA LEU A 173 -6.84 -23.95 -6.77
C LEU A 173 -5.78 -24.40 -7.77
N LEU A 174 -6.09 -25.42 -8.58
CA LEU A 174 -5.19 -25.94 -9.62
C LEU A 174 -5.97 -26.18 -10.92
N PRO A 175 -5.34 -25.95 -12.09
CA PRO A 175 -5.99 -26.15 -13.38
C PRO A 175 -6.62 -27.54 -13.57
N GLU A 176 -5.95 -28.59 -13.09
CA GLU A 176 -6.36 -29.98 -13.37
C GLU A 176 -7.55 -30.43 -12.54
N SER A 177 -7.73 -29.81 -11.36
CA SER A 177 -8.75 -30.23 -10.40
C SER A 177 -9.91 -29.25 -10.28
N HIS A 178 -9.72 -27.97 -10.61
CA HIS A 178 -10.70 -26.91 -10.37
C HIS A 178 -11.16 -26.18 -11.63
N TRP A 179 -10.62 -26.51 -12.80
CA TRP A 179 -11.07 -25.94 -14.08
C TRP A 179 -11.63 -27.04 -14.98
N GLU A 180 -12.61 -26.68 -15.80
CA GLU A 180 -13.20 -27.55 -16.82
C GLU A 180 -13.42 -26.77 -18.11
N GLU A 181 -13.17 -27.44 -19.24
CA GLU A 181 -13.41 -26.90 -20.57
C GLU A 181 -14.92 -26.86 -20.84
N ASP A 182 -15.38 -25.78 -21.48
CA ASP A 182 -16.78 -25.64 -21.86
C ASP A 182 -16.97 -26.16 -23.31
N PRO A 183 -17.70 -27.27 -23.52
CA PRO A 183 -17.88 -27.87 -24.84
C PRO A 183 -18.72 -26.99 -25.79
N ASP A 184 -19.47 -26.02 -25.27
CA ASP A 184 -20.32 -25.13 -26.07
C ASP A 184 -19.51 -23.97 -26.70
N ILE A 185 -18.24 -23.81 -26.32
CA ILE A 185 -17.34 -22.79 -26.89
C ILE A 185 -16.67 -23.34 -28.14
N ALA A 186 -16.85 -22.63 -29.27
CA ALA A 186 -16.30 -23.04 -30.56
C ALA A 186 -14.75 -23.12 -30.63
N VAL A 187 -14.06 -22.62 -29.61
CA VAL A 187 -12.59 -22.60 -29.50
C VAL A 187 -12.17 -23.46 -28.31
N SER A 188 -11.36 -24.49 -28.57
CA SER A 188 -10.85 -25.37 -27.52
C SER A 188 -9.90 -24.65 -26.56
N GLY A 189 -9.79 -25.19 -25.35
CA GLY A 189 -8.95 -24.66 -24.27
C GLY A 189 -9.57 -23.50 -23.49
N PHE A 190 -10.86 -23.22 -23.70
CA PHE A 190 -11.61 -22.21 -22.96
C PHE A 190 -12.69 -22.86 -22.09
N GLY A 191 -12.84 -22.33 -20.89
CA GLY A 191 -13.79 -22.87 -19.93
C GLY A 191 -13.79 -22.07 -18.64
N TYR A 192 -14.24 -22.71 -17.57
CA TYR A 192 -14.52 -22.06 -16.30
C TYR A 192 -13.90 -22.80 -15.14
N ILE A 193 -13.83 -22.12 -13.99
CA ILE A 193 -13.71 -22.82 -12.73
C ILE A 193 -14.96 -23.69 -12.54
N LYS A 194 -14.74 -24.92 -12.09
CA LYS A 194 -15.80 -25.89 -11.81
C LYS A 194 -16.90 -25.25 -10.99
N ARG A 195 -18.15 -25.54 -11.35
CA ARG A 195 -19.33 -24.91 -10.77
C ARG A 195 -19.33 -24.92 -9.25
N ASP A 196 -19.08 -26.06 -8.60
CA ASP A 196 -19.10 -26.16 -7.13
C ASP A 196 -18.10 -25.18 -6.48
N THR A 197 -16.87 -25.11 -6.98
CA THR A 197 -15.85 -24.18 -6.48
C THR A 197 -16.23 -22.72 -6.75
N ARG A 198 -16.81 -22.44 -7.93
CA ARG A 198 -17.28 -21.10 -8.29
C ARG A 198 -18.39 -20.64 -7.36
N ASP A 199 -19.40 -21.48 -7.13
CA ASP A 199 -20.56 -21.19 -6.30
C ASP A 199 -20.12 -20.95 -4.83
N GLU A 200 -19.16 -21.73 -4.32
CA GLU A 200 -18.55 -21.49 -3.00
C GLU A 200 -17.80 -20.15 -2.93
N LEU A 201 -17.02 -19.80 -3.96
CA LEU A 201 -16.28 -18.54 -4.01
C LEU A 201 -17.21 -17.33 -4.13
N GLU A 202 -18.30 -17.43 -4.89
CA GLU A 202 -19.33 -16.40 -5.01
C GLU A 202 -20.03 -16.18 -3.67
N ALA A 203 -20.48 -17.25 -3.01
CA ALA A 203 -21.06 -17.15 -1.67
C ALA A 203 -20.09 -16.53 -0.65
N ALA A 204 -18.81 -16.88 -0.72
CA ALA A 204 -17.79 -16.29 0.14
C ALA A 204 -17.54 -14.81 -0.15
N ALA A 205 -17.57 -14.41 -1.43
CA ALA A 205 -17.44 -13.01 -1.83
C ALA A 205 -18.61 -12.16 -1.33
N GLU A 206 -19.85 -12.65 -1.48
CA GLU A 206 -21.01 -11.97 -0.93
C GLU A 206 -20.94 -11.83 0.60
N ALA A 207 -20.51 -12.90 1.29
CA ALA A 207 -20.36 -12.88 2.75
C ALA A 207 -19.30 -11.85 3.18
N ALA A 208 -18.17 -11.75 2.47
CA ALA A 208 -17.13 -10.76 2.75
C ALA A 208 -17.63 -9.32 2.54
N ILE A 209 -18.35 -9.06 1.45
CA ILE A 209 -18.95 -7.75 1.15
C ILE A 209 -19.96 -7.36 2.23
N ARG A 210 -20.93 -8.25 2.54
CA ARG A 210 -21.93 -7.99 3.59
C ARG A 210 -21.27 -7.77 4.95
N GLY A 211 -20.25 -8.56 5.27
CA GLY A 211 -19.48 -8.43 6.50
C GLY A 211 -18.85 -7.04 6.63
N TYR A 212 -18.23 -6.54 5.57
CA TYR A 212 -17.67 -5.19 5.55
C TYR A 212 -18.73 -4.08 5.59
N GLU A 213 -19.77 -4.18 4.76
CA GLU A 213 -20.84 -3.18 4.67
C GLU A 213 -21.62 -3.03 6.00
N SER A 214 -21.65 -4.09 6.82
CA SER A 214 -22.29 -4.09 8.14
C SER A 214 -21.56 -3.28 9.21
N ILE A 215 -20.29 -2.89 8.99
CA ILE A 215 -19.48 -2.18 9.98
C ILE A 215 -19.97 -0.72 10.11
N PRO A 216 -20.47 -0.30 11.30
CA PRO A 216 -20.90 1.07 11.52
C PRO A 216 -19.70 2.02 11.63
N GLU A 217 -19.92 3.30 11.33
CA GLU A 217 -19.01 4.40 11.71
C GLU A 217 -17.53 4.25 11.28
N VAL A 218 -17.33 3.90 10.00
CA VAL A 218 -15.98 3.84 9.41
C VAL A 218 -15.53 5.23 8.95
N GLN A 219 -14.29 5.61 9.25
CA GLN A 219 -13.67 6.84 8.74
C GLN A 219 -13.80 6.91 7.21
N ALA A 220 -14.15 8.08 6.67
CA ALA A 220 -14.49 8.23 5.25
C ALA A 220 -13.41 7.71 4.29
N ILE A 221 -12.14 7.86 4.66
CA ILE A 221 -11.02 7.43 3.83
C ILE A 221 -10.92 5.90 3.77
N VAL A 222 -11.04 5.22 4.92
CA VAL A 222 -11.07 3.76 5.02
C VAL A 222 -12.34 3.20 4.38
N ARG A 223 -13.46 3.93 4.49
CA ARG A 223 -14.71 3.58 3.82
C ARG A 223 -14.54 3.55 2.30
N ARG A 224 -13.98 4.62 1.72
CA ARG A 224 -13.71 4.68 0.28
C ARG A 224 -12.83 3.52 -0.19
N TYR A 225 -11.83 3.15 0.59
CA TYR A 225 -10.95 2.04 0.24
C TYR A 225 -11.66 0.68 0.28
N GLY A 226 -12.46 0.40 1.32
CA GLY A 226 -13.23 -0.84 1.36
C GLY A 226 -14.35 -0.89 0.33
N ASP A 227 -15.01 0.24 0.01
CA ASP A 227 -15.95 0.35 -1.11
C ASP A 227 -15.27 0.02 -2.44
N PHE A 228 -14.03 0.50 -2.62
CA PHE A 228 -13.21 0.16 -3.77
C PHE A 228 -12.89 -1.34 -3.83
N LEU A 229 -12.50 -1.97 -2.71
CA LEU A 229 -12.30 -3.43 -2.65
C LEU A 229 -13.58 -4.20 -2.98
N CYS A 230 -14.74 -3.77 -2.48
CA CYS A 230 -16.03 -4.38 -2.79
C CYS A 230 -16.36 -4.29 -4.28
N MET A 231 -16.08 -3.14 -4.92
CA MET A 231 -16.24 -2.95 -6.36
C MET A 231 -15.33 -3.91 -7.14
N ILE A 232 -14.04 -4.00 -6.79
CA ILE A 232 -13.10 -4.94 -7.43
C ILE A 232 -13.59 -6.37 -7.27
N LEU A 233 -14.01 -6.77 -6.07
CA LEU A 233 -14.49 -8.12 -5.79
C LEU A 233 -15.68 -8.49 -6.69
N ARG A 234 -16.67 -7.60 -6.81
CA ARG A 234 -17.82 -7.79 -7.72
C ARG A 234 -17.36 -7.99 -9.17
N GLN A 235 -16.44 -7.15 -9.67
CA GLN A 235 -15.91 -7.27 -11.03
C GLN A 235 -15.15 -8.57 -11.28
N VAL A 236 -14.37 -9.03 -10.31
CA VAL A 236 -13.59 -10.28 -10.43
C VAL A 236 -14.52 -11.49 -10.37
N VAL A 237 -15.58 -11.47 -9.54
CA VAL A 237 -16.61 -12.50 -9.51
C VAL A 237 -17.37 -12.54 -10.83
N ASP A 238 -17.83 -11.40 -11.35
CA ASP A 238 -18.52 -11.33 -12.66
C ASP A 238 -17.65 -11.93 -13.76
N ARG A 239 -16.35 -11.62 -13.76
CA ARG A 239 -15.40 -12.19 -14.72
C ARG A 239 -15.25 -13.71 -14.54
N MET A 240 -15.11 -14.20 -13.32
CA MET A 240 -15.00 -15.63 -13.01
C MET A 240 -16.24 -16.40 -13.52
N THR A 241 -17.41 -15.78 -13.41
CA THR A 241 -18.70 -16.42 -13.72
C THR A 241 -19.06 -16.34 -15.20
N HIS A 242 -18.78 -15.22 -15.88
CA HIS A 242 -19.32 -14.95 -17.21
C HIS A 242 -18.30 -14.97 -18.33
N LEU A 243 -16.99 -14.92 -18.02
CA LEU A 243 -15.96 -14.86 -19.05
C LEU A 243 -15.13 -16.14 -19.08
N PRO A 244 -15.33 -17.00 -20.10
CA PRO A 244 -14.53 -18.20 -20.24
C PRO A 244 -13.08 -17.82 -20.53
N SER A 245 -12.16 -18.60 -19.97
CA SER A 245 -10.74 -18.36 -20.16
C SER A 245 -9.93 -19.65 -20.09
N VAL A 246 -8.69 -19.57 -20.55
CA VAL A 246 -7.71 -20.64 -20.38
C VAL A 246 -7.50 -20.93 -18.89
N ALA A 247 -7.21 -22.20 -18.57
CA ALA A 247 -7.19 -22.68 -17.19
C ALA A 247 -6.31 -21.85 -16.24
N SER A 248 -5.12 -21.45 -16.68
CA SER A 248 -4.21 -20.61 -15.87
C SER A 248 -4.81 -19.25 -15.51
N ARG A 249 -5.52 -18.61 -16.45
CA ARG A 249 -6.18 -17.32 -16.22
C ARG A 249 -7.41 -17.49 -15.32
N ALA A 250 -8.23 -18.52 -15.55
CA ALA A 250 -9.37 -18.81 -14.70
C ALA A 250 -8.96 -19.03 -13.24
N VAL A 251 -7.90 -19.82 -13.01
CA VAL A 251 -7.32 -20.07 -11.68
C VAL A 251 -6.76 -18.78 -11.07
N ALA A 252 -6.07 -17.94 -11.84
CA ALA A 252 -5.57 -16.65 -11.35
C ALA A 252 -6.71 -15.68 -10.95
N VAL A 253 -7.81 -15.64 -11.72
CA VAL A 253 -9.02 -14.86 -11.40
C VAL A 253 -9.65 -15.36 -10.10
N ALA A 254 -9.86 -16.67 -9.96
CA ALA A 254 -10.42 -17.24 -8.74
C ALA A 254 -9.51 -17.06 -7.51
N ALA A 255 -8.19 -17.20 -7.68
CA ALA A 255 -7.23 -16.86 -6.62
C ALA A 255 -7.30 -15.38 -6.23
N HIS A 256 -7.64 -14.49 -7.16
CA HIS A 256 -7.85 -13.08 -6.88
C HIS A 256 -9.15 -12.81 -6.12
N VAL A 257 -10.25 -13.54 -6.40
CA VAL A 257 -11.45 -13.54 -5.53
C VAL A 257 -11.04 -13.88 -4.10
N GLN A 258 -10.28 -14.96 -3.91
CA GLN A 258 -9.80 -15.38 -2.58
C GLN A 258 -9.01 -14.24 -1.89
N ARG A 259 -8.10 -13.56 -2.60
CA ARG A 259 -7.33 -12.44 -2.04
C ARG A 259 -8.19 -11.30 -1.55
N VAL A 260 -9.10 -10.81 -2.39
CA VAL A 260 -9.89 -9.62 -2.07
C VAL A 260 -10.88 -9.91 -0.94
N CYS A 261 -11.46 -11.13 -0.90
CA CYS A 261 -12.25 -11.57 0.25
C CYS A 261 -11.45 -11.59 1.55
N LEU A 262 -10.23 -12.16 1.53
CA LEU A 262 -9.35 -12.21 2.69
C LEU A 262 -8.89 -10.82 3.13
N GLU A 263 -8.65 -9.92 2.19
CA GLU A 263 -8.31 -8.54 2.48
C GLU A 263 -9.47 -7.76 3.11
N LEU A 264 -10.72 -7.96 2.64
CA LEU A 264 -11.91 -7.43 3.30
C LEU A 264 -12.07 -7.98 4.73
N ALA A 265 -11.81 -9.27 4.95
CA ALA A 265 -11.80 -9.86 6.29
C ALA A 265 -10.69 -9.27 7.18
N GLY A 266 -9.51 -8.99 6.61
CA GLY A 266 -8.44 -8.25 7.29
C GLY A 266 -8.84 -6.81 7.62
N LEU A 267 -9.53 -6.13 6.72
CA LEU A 267 -10.06 -4.78 6.94
C LEU A 267 -11.12 -4.74 8.04
N LYS A 268 -12.02 -5.73 8.07
CA LYS A 268 -12.97 -5.92 9.18
C LYS A 268 -12.24 -6.11 10.51
N THR A 269 -11.28 -7.04 10.57
CA THR A 269 -10.47 -7.31 11.77
C THR A 269 -9.72 -6.05 12.23
N TYR A 270 -9.16 -5.29 11.29
CA TYR A 270 -8.50 -4.03 11.58
C TYR A 270 -9.46 -3.03 12.22
N LEU A 271 -10.63 -2.82 11.63
CA LEU A 271 -11.62 -1.85 12.10
C LEU A 271 -12.26 -2.24 13.45
N GLU A 272 -12.63 -3.50 13.63
CA GLU A 272 -13.39 -3.95 14.80
C GLU A 272 -12.49 -4.27 16.01
N ILE A 273 -11.23 -4.67 15.77
CA ILE A 273 -10.34 -5.14 16.84
C ILE A 273 -9.12 -4.23 16.97
N VAL A 274 -8.35 -4.06 15.89
CA VAL A 274 -7.04 -3.42 16.00
C VAL A 274 -7.15 -1.92 16.23
N VAL A 275 -8.03 -1.22 15.51
CA VAL A 275 -8.26 0.22 15.69
C VAL A 275 -8.69 0.53 17.14
N PRO A 276 -9.68 -0.16 17.74
CA PRO A 276 -10.00 0.02 19.16
C PRO A 276 -8.81 -0.25 20.10
N ARG A 277 -8.01 -1.30 19.85
CA ARG A 277 -6.80 -1.59 20.66
C ARG A 277 -5.75 -0.49 20.54
N LEU A 278 -5.57 0.09 19.36
CA LEU A 278 -4.63 1.19 19.13
C LEU A 278 -5.04 2.46 19.87
N HIS A 279 -6.34 2.76 19.94
CA HIS A 279 -6.88 3.91 20.67
C HIS A 279 -6.98 3.69 22.18
N SER A 280 -7.15 2.44 22.63
CA SER A 280 -7.11 2.10 24.05
C SER A 280 -5.73 2.36 24.64
N ARG A 281 -5.67 2.62 25.94
CA ARG A 281 -4.42 2.68 26.73
C ARG A 281 -3.98 1.31 27.24
N ASP A 282 -4.86 0.31 27.15
CA ASP A 282 -4.60 -1.04 27.65
C ASP A 282 -3.50 -1.75 26.84
N ASN A 283 -2.91 -2.76 27.46
CA ASN A 283 -1.92 -3.62 26.81
C ASN A 283 -2.56 -4.96 26.42
N PHE A 284 -2.54 -5.27 25.13
CA PHE A 284 -3.06 -6.50 24.55
C PHE A 284 -1.95 -7.45 24.08
N SER A 285 -0.71 -7.25 24.51
CA SER A 285 0.45 -8.04 24.06
C SER A 285 0.31 -9.53 24.32
N GLU A 286 -0.34 -9.92 25.42
CA GLU A 286 -0.62 -11.33 25.76
C GLU A 286 -1.80 -11.93 24.96
N ARG A 287 -2.57 -11.09 24.26
CA ARG A 287 -3.75 -11.48 23.45
C ARG A 287 -3.43 -11.36 21.96
N VAL A 288 -2.43 -12.15 21.54
CA VAL A 288 -1.94 -12.18 20.16
C VAL A 288 -3.06 -12.62 19.22
N LEU A 289 -3.25 -11.87 18.15
CA LEU A 289 -4.25 -12.15 17.11
C LEU A 289 -3.77 -13.26 16.17
N ASP A 290 -4.69 -14.12 15.75
CA ASP A 290 -4.42 -15.16 14.75
C ASP A 290 -4.58 -14.62 13.32
N VAL A 291 -3.67 -13.71 12.98
CA VAL A 291 -3.63 -13.00 11.70
C VAL A 291 -2.26 -13.15 11.05
N VAL A 292 -2.15 -12.76 9.78
CA VAL A 292 -0.93 -12.93 8.98
C VAL A 292 0.26 -12.23 9.65
N GLY A 293 0.08 -11.01 10.16
CA GLY A 293 1.17 -10.21 10.72
C GLY A 293 2.04 -9.57 9.65
N ALA A 294 3.19 -9.00 10.06
CA ALA A 294 4.12 -8.37 9.12
C ALA A 294 5.57 -8.36 9.60
N PHE A 295 6.48 -8.15 8.66
CA PHE A 295 7.86 -7.81 8.95
C PHE A 295 7.99 -6.31 9.23
N LEU A 296 8.66 -5.97 10.34
CA LEU A 296 8.94 -4.60 10.74
C LEU A 296 10.41 -4.30 10.54
N ASN A 297 10.71 -3.16 9.90
CA ASN A 297 12.07 -2.67 9.73
C ASN A 297 12.39 -1.53 10.72
N GLU A 298 11.35 -0.90 11.29
CA GLU A 298 11.49 0.26 12.16
C GLU A 298 11.18 -0.11 13.61
N GLY A 299 12.08 0.25 14.53
CA GLY A 299 11.92 -0.03 15.96
C GLY A 299 10.78 0.73 16.62
N SER A 300 10.36 1.87 16.06
CA SER A 300 9.26 2.72 16.55
C SER A 300 7.92 2.00 16.53
N ASP A 301 7.65 1.21 15.49
CA ASP A 301 6.35 0.55 15.31
C ASP A 301 6.20 -0.68 16.21
N VAL A 302 7.32 -1.29 16.59
CA VAL A 302 7.39 -2.53 17.36
C VAL A 302 6.57 -2.45 18.64
N TYR A 303 6.65 -1.34 19.38
CA TYR A 303 5.89 -1.20 20.62
C TYR A 303 4.37 -1.10 20.36
N THR A 304 3.98 -0.38 19.32
CA THR A 304 2.57 -0.24 18.91
C THR A 304 1.98 -1.59 18.52
N TRP A 305 2.71 -2.36 17.71
CA TRP A 305 2.32 -3.70 17.27
C TRP A 305 2.27 -4.70 18.42
N TRP A 306 3.29 -4.69 19.27
CA TRP A 306 3.36 -5.51 20.47
C TRP A 306 2.18 -5.23 21.40
N ARG A 307 1.92 -3.96 21.70
CA ARG A 307 0.81 -3.54 22.57
C ARG A 307 -0.55 -3.90 21.97
N ALA A 308 -0.70 -3.81 20.65
CA ALA A 308 -1.94 -4.20 19.97
C ALA A 308 -2.15 -5.73 19.92
N GLY A 309 -1.12 -6.52 20.24
CA GLY A 309 -1.17 -7.98 20.12
C GLY A 309 -1.17 -8.45 18.66
N LEU A 310 -0.49 -7.74 17.76
CA LEU A 310 -0.32 -8.20 16.38
C LEU A 310 0.92 -9.10 16.29
N PRO A 311 0.87 -10.23 15.56
CA PRO A 311 2.07 -10.99 15.26
C PRO A 311 3.00 -10.17 14.36
N TYR A 312 4.29 -10.12 14.69
CA TYR A 312 5.28 -9.44 13.86
C TYR A 312 6.66 -10.07 13.96
N TRP A 313 7.48 -9.73 12.97
CA TRP A 313 8.86 -10.15 12.85
C TRP A 313 9.76 -8.94 12.61
N LEU A 314 10.51 -8.53 13.62
CA LEU A 314 11.44 -7.41 13.55
C LEU A 314 12.72 -7.84 12.83
N VAL A 315 12.99 -7.21 11.70
CA VAL A 315 14.26 -7.27 10.96
C VAL A 315 15.21 -6.28 11.60
N GLN A 316 16.25 -6.76 12.27
CA GLN A 316 17.20 -5.90 12.97
C GLN A 316 18.64 -6.39 12.82
N PRO A 317 19.64 -5.51 12.99
CA PRO A 317 21.04 -5.92 13.05
C PRO A 317 21.28 -6.88 14.22
N LEU A 318 22.15 -7.87 14.04
CA LEU A 318 22.54 -8.78 15.11
C LEU A 318 23.33 -8.04 16.21
N ARG A 319 22.84 -8.07 17.45
CA ARG A 319 23.49 -7.44 18.62
C ARG A 319 23.86 -8.48 19.67
N ARG A 320 25.00 -8.32 20.34
CA ARG A 320 25.49 -9.25 21.39
C ARG A 320 24.53 -9.37 22.59
N GLN A 321 23.85 -8.28 22.92
CA GLN A 321 22.99 -8.18 24.09
C GLN A 321 21.52 -8.54 23.81
N MET A 322 21.19 -8.96 22.59
CA MET A 322 19.81 -9.28 22.23
C MET A 322 19.33 -10.55 22.97
N PRO A 323 18.27 -10.50 23.78
CA PRO A 323 17.75 -11.69 24.44
C PRO A 323 17.14 -12.65 23.41
N VAL A 324 17.69 -13.85 23.30
CA VAL A 324 17.24 -14.90 22.37
C VAL A 324 16.93 -16.16 23.16
N TRP A 325 15.66 -16.54 23.16
CA TRP A 325 15.18 -17.77 23.80
C TRP A 325 15.38 -19.00 22.91
N ARG A 326 15.09 -18.87 21.60
CA ARG A 326 15.22 -19.95 20.61
C ARG A 326 15.77 -19.41 19.30
N VAL A 327 16.71 -20.16 18.71
CA VAL A 327 17.11 -19.98 17.31
C VAL A 327 16.35 -21.03 16.51
N VAL A 328 15.68 -20.61 15.43
CA VAL A 328 14.83 -21.45 14.58
C VAL A 328 15.23 -21.27 13.12
N GLU A 329 14.98 -22.30 12.32
CA GLU A 329 15.06 -22.17 10.85
C GLU A 329 13.87 -21.36 10.32
N PRO A 330 14.04 -20.56 9.26
CA PRO A 330 12.92 -19.89 8.62
C PRO A 330 11.90 -20.91 8.10
N GLU A 331 10.63 -20.71 8.45
CA GLU A 331 9.51 -21.49 7.94
C GLU A 331 9.28 -21.15 6.46
N LYS A 332 9.30 -22.18 5.62
CA LYS A 332 9.06 -22.05 4.17
C LYS A 332 7.58 -22.16 3.88
N LEU A 333 7.13 -21.43 2.87
CA LEU A 333 5.75 -21.49 2.40
C LEU A 333 5.49 -22.77 1.61
N SER A 334 5.04 -23.83 2.29
CA SER A 334 4.84 -25.17 1.71
C SER A 334 3.49 -25.37 1.03
N THR A 335 2.50 -24.52 1.32
CA THR A 335 1.12 -24.71 0.84
C THR A 335 0.85 -24.17 -0.56
N LEU A 336 1.79 -23.42 -1.14
CA LEU A 336 1.65 -22.79 -2.45
C LEU A 336 2.41 -23.55 -3.53
N SER A 337 1.96 -23.40 -4.78
CA SER A 337 2.67 -23.96 -5.93
C SER A 337 4.04 -23.31 -6.09
N SER A 338 5.06 -24.12 -6.36
CA SER A 338 6.39 -23.68 -6.80
C SER A 338 6.55 -23.71 -8.32
N ILE A 339 5.55 -24.21 -9.05
CA ILE A 339 5.55 -24.32 -10.52
C ILE A 339 5.06 -22.99 -11.10
N LEU A 340 5.86 -22.37 -11.97
CA LEU A 340 5.52 -21.13 -12.65
C LEU A 340 4.39 -21.34 -13.67
N VAL A 341 3.53 -20.33 -13.85
CA VAL A 341 2.58 -20.28 -14.97
C VAL A 341 3.31 -19.93 -16.25
N ASP A 342 2.92 -20.58 -17.35
CA ASP A 342 3.32 -20.23 -18.70
C ASP A 342 2.07 -19.81 -19.52
N PRO A 343 2.02 -18.59 -20.10
CA PRO A 343 3.01 -17.52 -19.98
C PRO A 343 2.99 -16.85 -18.61
N PRO A 344 4.15 -16.39 -18.10
CA PRO A 344 4.19 -15.70 -16.81
C PRO A 344 3.40 -14.39 -16.90
N ILE A 345 2.51 -14.17 -15.94
CA ILE A 345 1.93 -12.84 -15.71
C ILE A 345 3.03 -12.00 -15.04
N LEU A 346 3.83 -11.33 -15.87
CA LEU A 346 4.95 -10.52 -15.42
C LEU A 346 4.46 -9.18 -14.91
N HIS A 347 4.85 -8.84 -13.68
CA HIS A 347 4.78 -7.48 -13.18
C HIS A 347 6.20 -6.93 -13.04
N ALA A 348 6.66 -6.19 -14.06
CA ALA A 348 7.96 -5.53 -14.02
C ALA A 348 7.87 -4.24 -13.20
N ARG A 349 8.74 -4.09 -12.19
CA ARG A 349 8.96 -2.82 -11.49
C ARG A 349 9.34 -1.74 -12.52
N GLY A 350 8.42 -0.82 -12.82
CA GLY A 350 8.68 0.31 -13.73
C GLY A 350 7.79 0.38 -14.97
N ALA A 351 6.96 -0.64 -15.26
CA ALA A 351 5.98 -0.56 -16.36
C ALA A 351 4.86 0.50 -16.13
N PHE A 352 4.80 1.09 -14.93
CA PHE A 352 4.16 2.38 -14.69
C PHE A 352 5.23 3.47 -14.63
N ILE A 353 5.56 4.03 -15.79
CA ILE A 353 6.41 5.21 -15.92
C ILE A 353 5.66 6.39 -15.29
N GLY A 354 6.13 6.90 -14.14
CA GLY A 354 5.65 8.17 -13.58
C GLY A 354 5.63 8.30 -12.05
N ALA A 355 5.69 7.21 -11.28
CA ALA A 355 5.73 7.27 -9.82
C ALA A 355 6.95 6.53 -9.28
N THR A 356 7.85 7.24 -8.60
CA THR A 356 9.02 6.67 -7.93
C THR A 356 8.57 5.72 -6.82
N ASN A 357 8.59 4.42 -7.13
CA ASN A 357 8.32 3.33 -6.19
C ASN A 357 9.49 3.19 -5.21
N PHE A 358 9.43 3.93 -4.10
CA PHE A 358 10.17 3.53 -2.90
C PHE A 358 9.66 2.15 -2.46
N THR A 359 10.58 1.37 -1.91
CA THR A 359 10.50 -0.06 -1.56
C THR A 359 9.29 -0.50 -0.72
N GLY A 360 8.50 0.43 -0.17
CA GLY A 360 7.26 0.12 0.56
C GLY A 360 5.98 0.04 -0.29
N ASN A 361 5.90 0.64 -1.48
CA ASN A 361 4.59 0.82 -2.15
C ASN A 361 4.24 -0.28 -3.17
N TRP A 362 5.05 -1.35 -3.24
CA TRP A 362 4.80 -2.44 -4.20
C TRP A 362 3.47 -3.10 -3.95
N LEU A 363 3.05 -3.26 -2.70
CA LEU A 363 1.78 -3.92 -2.35
C LEU A 363 0.58 -3.15 -2.91
N SER A 364 0.52 -1.83 -2.68
CA SER A 364 -0.55 -0.98 -3.21
C SER A 364 -0.55 -0.94 -4.74
N SER A 365 0.63 -0.69 -5.36
CA SER A 365 0.77 -0.65 -6.81
C SER A 365 0.45 -1.99 -7.48
N MET A 366 0.87 -3.09 -6.87
CA MET A 366 0.63 -4.45 -7.36
C MET A 366 -0.85 -4.80 -7.21
N VAL A 367 -1.49 -4.57 -6.06
CA VAL A 367 -2.92 -4.86 -5.89
C VAL A 367 -3.72 -4.14 -6.96
N MET A 368 -3.44 -2.86 -7.22
CA MET A 368 -4.08 -2.10 -8.28
C MET A 368 -3.76 -2.64 -9.69
N SER A 369 -2.49 -2.90 -9.99
CA SER A 369 -2.06 -3.36 -11.31
C SER A 369 -2.56 -4.75 -11.63
N VAL A 370 -2.52 -5.67 -10.67
CA VAL A 370 -3.05 -7.01 -10.76
C VAL A 370 -4.55 -6.92 -10.92
N SER A 371 -5.26 -6.15 -10.09
CA SER A 371 -6.71 -6.00 -10.23
C SER A 371 -7.06 -5.52 -11.63
N LYS A 372 -6.32 -4.55 -12.17
CA LYS A 372 -6.51 -4.08 -13.55
C LYS A 372 -6.22 -5.17 -14.59
N HIS A 373 -5.15 -5.95 -14.44
CA HIS A 373 -4.75 -6.97 -15.41
C HIS A 373 -5.66 -8.20 -15.36
N VAL A 374 -5.99 -8.66 -14.16
CA VAL A 374 -6.83 -9.83 -13.89
C VAL A 374 -8.29 -9.52 -14.19
N SER A 375 -8.81 -8.36 -13.78
CA SER A 375 -10.21 -7.96 -14.02
C SER A 375 -10.42 -7.36 -15.41
N GLY A 376 -9.36 -6.87 -16.05
CA GLY A 376 -9.43 -6.23 -17.36
C GLY A 376 -9.87 -7.19 -18.47
N SER A 377 -10.91 -6.82 -19.20
CA SER A 377 -11.32 -7.46 -20.46
C SER A 377 -10.56 -6.88 -21.65
N HIS A 378 -9.25 -6.69 -21.48
CA HIS A 378 -8.41 -6.33 -22.63
C HIS A 378 -8.26 -7.58 -23.49
N LEU A 379 -8.75 -7.52 -24.73
CA LEU A 379 -8.24 -8.40 -25.77
C LEU A 379 -6.72 -8.34 -25.69
N ALA A 380 -6.05 -9.49 -25.67
CA ALA A 380 -4.59 -9.52 -25.79
C ALA A 380 -4.26 -8.53 -26.90
N GLN A 381 -3.42 -7.53 -26.64
CA GLN A 381 -2.97 -6.63 -27.69
C GLN A 381 -2.59 -7.56 -28.82
N LEU A 382 -3.34 -7.49 -29.92
CA LEU A 382 -2.99 -8.23 -31.10
C LEU A 382 -1.61 -7.67 -31.38
N ASN A 383 -0.58 -8.44 -31.02
CA ASN A 383 0.72 -8.31 -31.61
C ASN A 383 0.39 -8.52 -33.06
N LEU A 384 0.06 -7.43 -33.76
CA LEU A 384 -0.01 -7.37 -35.19
C LEU A 384 1.37 -7.84 -35.56
N VAL A 385 1.45 -9.15 -35.84
CA VAL A 385 2.62 -9.87 -36.31
C VAL A 385 3.29 -8.88 -37.20
N ALA A 386 4.46 -8.40 -36.77
CA ALA A 386 5.17 -7.27 -37.35
C ALA A 386 4.88 -7.30 -38.83
N VAL A 387 4.02 -6.38 -39.30
CA VAL A 387 3.54 -6.39 -40.68
C VAL A 387 4.79 -6.60 -41.49
N PRO A 388 4.94 -7.74 -42.22
CA PRO A 388 6.18 -8.03 -42.92
C PRO A 388 6.48 -6.76 -43.68
N ALA A 389 7.63 -6.13 -43.37
CA ALA A 389 7.96 -4.84 -43.95
C ALA A 389 7.75 -5.01 -45.45
N LEU A 390 6.70 -4.38 -45.99
CA LEU A 390 6.44 -4.41 -47.41
C LEU A 390 7.76 -4.00 -48.04
N PRO A 391 8.36 -4.84 -48.91
CA PRO A 391 9.64 -4.50 -49.51
C PRO A 391 9.46 -3.11 -50.10
N SER A 392 10.23 -2.15 -49.60
CA SER A 392 10.23 -0.79 -50.09
C SER A 392 10.66 -0.89 -51.55
N THR A 393 9.69 -0.91 -52.46
CA THR A 393 9.98 -0.76 -53.88
C THR A 393 10.47 0.66 -54.04
N ASP A 394 11.76 0.79 -54.31
CA ASP A 394 12.40 2.05 -54.69
C ASP A 394 11.55 2.80 -55.73
N PRO A 395 11.27 4.10 -55.54
CA PRO A 395 10.58 4.88 -56.54
C PRO A 395 11.57 5.27 -57.64
N THR A 396 11.78 4.38 -58.61
CA THR A 396 12.23 4.81 -59.93
C THR A 396 11.04 4.85 -60.87
N SER A 397 10.78 6.05 -61.40
CA SER A 397 10.12 6.29 -62.67
C SER A 397 8.70 5.72 -62.84
N SER A 398 7.70 6.55 -62.52
CA SER A 398 6.72 6.92 -63.54
C SER A 398 5.93 8.16 -63.16
N LYS A 399 5.87 9.08 -64.11
CA LYS A 399 5.24 10.38 -64.08
C LYS A 399 3.72 10.24 -63.89
N ARG A 400 3.15 10.99 -62.94
CA ARG A 400 1.80 11.54 -63.08
C ARG A 400 1.86 13.07 -63.00
N PRO A 401 1.13 13.80 -63.87
CA PRO A 401 1.28 15.23 -64.01
C PRO A 401 0.61 15.95 -62.84
N ARG A 402 1.37 16.87 -62.22
CA ARG A 402 0.90 17.79 -61.20
C ARG A 402 0.22 18.96 -61.91
N ILE A 403 -1.08 19.13 -61.71
CA ILE A 403 -1.79 20.38 -62.05
C ILE A 403 -1.49 21.40 -60.95
N GLU A 404 -1.33 22.63 -61.42
CA GLU A 404 -0.62 23.76 -60.83
C GLU A 404 -1.26 24.33 -59.56
N ALA A 405 -0.39 24.80 -58.68
CA ALA A 405 -0.72 25.72 -57.60
C ALA A 405 -0.47 27.16 -58.09
N GLY A 406 -1.45 28.04 -57.93
CA GLY A 406 -1.29 29.48 -58.02
C GLY A 406 -1.06 30.09 -56.64
N GLU A 407 0.02 30.89 -56.55
CA GLU A 407 0.35 32.05 -55.68
C GLU A 407 -0.65 32.45 -54.56
N VAL A 408 -0.23 32.92 -53.38
CA VAL A 408 0.44 34.21 -53.13
C VAL A 408 1.12 34.26 -51.74
N ARG A 409 2.32 34.87 -51.74
CA ARG A 409 3.18 35.59 -50.75
C ARG A 409 2.79 35.78 -49.26
N GLY A 410 3.85 35.85 -48.43
CA GLY A 410 3.94 36.66 -47.20
C GLY A 410 4.96 36.12 -46.18
N GLU A 411 6.26 36.35 -46.37
CA GLU A 411 7.10 37.32 -45.62
C GLU A 411 7.85 36.79 -44.37
N HIS A 412 9.17 36.85 -44.52
CA HIS A 412 10.30 36.74 -43.58
C HIS A 412 10.10 37.28 -42.16
N LEU A 413 10.65 36.55 -41.17
CA LEU A 413 11.59 37.11 -40.20
C LEU A 413 12.73 36.10 -39.93
N SER A 414 13.96 36.59 -40.07
CA SER A 414 15.22 35.85 -39.98
C SER A 414 15.67 35.63 -38.53
N MET A 415 16.28 34.47 -38.26
CA MET A 415 17.05 34.22 -37.05
C MET A 415 18.52 33.92 -37.38
N ARG A 416 19.39 34.52 -36.57
CA ARG A 416 20.84 34.64 -36.65
C ARG A 416 21.56 33.33 -36.26
N ALA A 417 22.63 32.99 -36.98
CA ALA A 417 23.46 31.80 -36.72
C ALA A 417 24.43 31.99 -35.55
N ALA A 418 24.64 30.92 -34.77
CA ALA A 418 25.62 30.81 -33.70
C ALA A 418 27.02 30.41 -34.25
N PRO A 419 28.13 30.86 -33.64
CA PRO A 419 29.47 30.48 -34.09
C PRO A 419 30.01 29.23 -33.37
N LEU A 420 30.73 28.40 -34.14
CA LEU A 420 31.52 27.24 -33.72
C LEU A 420 32.83 27.63 -33.01
N PRO A 421 33.39 26.77 -32.13
CA PRO A 421 34.67 27.00 -31.47
C PRO A 421 35.86 26.36 -32.23
N THR A 422 37.01 27.03 -32.18
CA THR A 422 38.33 26.50 -32.57
C THR A 422 39.23 26.24 -31.34
N PRO A 423 40.28 25.41 -31.46
CA PRO A 423 40.96 24.78 -30.34
C PRO A 423 42.37 25.34 -30.01
N VAL A 424 42.94 24.77 -28.94
CA VAL A 424 44.37 24.64 -28.54
C VAL A 424 44.81 25.42 -27.27
N ALA A 425 44.88 24.66 -26.16
CA ALA A 425 45.97 24.41 -25.18
C ALA A 425 46.93 25.53 -24.68
N PRO A 426 47.79 25.26 -23.67
CA PRO A 426 47.51 24.86 -22.27
C PRO A 426 48.25 25.76 -21.24
N GLU A 427 47.94 25.65 -19.94
CA GLU A 427 48.89 25.60 -18.81
C GLU A 427 48.38 26.15 -17.45
N LYS A 428 48.64 25.33 -16.42
CA LYS A 428 49.16 25.63 -15.06
C LYS A 428 48.35 26.45 -14.02
N LYS A 429 48.16 25.73 -12.90
CA LYS A 429 48.44 26.07 -11.47
C LYS A 429 47.43 26.94 -10.69
N LYS A 430 46.88 26.26 -9.66
CA LYS A 430 46.75 26.64 -8.23
C LYS A 430 46.24 28.07 -7.90
N ARG A 431 45.13 28.16 -7.16
CA ARG A 431 45.12 28.60 -5.74
C ARG A 431 43.73 28.66 -5.09
N ARG A 432 43.74 28.30 -3.80
CA ARG A 432 42.76 28.53 -2.72
C ARG A 432 42.41 30.01 -2.52
N ARG A 433 41.14 30.31 -2.19
CA ARG A 433 40.65 31.02 -0.97
C ARG A 433 39.13 31.26 -1.10
N HIS A 434 38.28 30.71 -0.23
CA HIS A 434 37.87 31.17 1.11
C HIS A 434 37.09 32.49 1.18
N LYS A 435 35.97 32.41 1.93
CA LYS A 435 35.26 33.43 2.73
C LYS A 435 34.24 34.33 2.03
N ARG A 436 32.97 34.18 2.44
CA ARG A 436 32.28 34.90 3.55
C ARG A 436 30.85 35.35 3.19
N ARG A 437 29.89 34.88 3.99
CA ARG A 437 28.65 35.54 4.45
C ARG A 437 28.93 36.99 4.93
N PRO A 438 27.97 37.97 4.92
CA PRO A 438 26.75 38.00 5.76
C PRO A 438 25.48 38.46 4.97
N GLN A 439 24.23 38.17 5.34
CA GLN A 439 23.38 38.60 6.48
C GLN A 439 22.84 40.06 6.37
N ALA A 440 21.58 40.23 6.82
CA ALA A 440 20.76 41.45 7.01
C ALA A 440 19.80 41.75 5.84
N SER A 441 18.46 41.85 5.92
CA SER A 441 17.44 42.25 6.92
C SER A 441 16.65 43.45 6.35
N GLY A 442 15.33 43.48 6.55
CA GLY A 442 14.48 44.67 6.39
C GLY A 442 13.23 44.38 5.56
N SER A 443 12.07 44.12 6.17
CA SER A 443 11.06 45.11 6.62
C SER A 443 10.41 45.87 5.44
N ARG A 444 9.17 45.53 5.08
CA ARG A 444 7.91 46.13 5.59
C ARG A 444 7.46 47.27 4.65
N VAL A 445 6.20 47.21 4.20
CA VAL A 445 5.19 48.29 4.22
C VAL A 445 4.04 47.93 3.25
N GLU A 446 2.84 48.03 3.80
CA GLU A 446 1.50 47.96 3.21
C GLU A 446 1.24 49.11 2.22
N LEU A 447 0.18 48.97 1.40
CA LEU A 447 -0.85 49.98 1.06
C LEU A 447 -1.70 49.38 -0.09
N GLU A 448 -2.98 49.07 0.18
CA GLU A 448 -4.16 49.89 -0.15
C GLU A 448 -4.39 49.98 -1.67
N ASP A 449 -5.39 49.25 -2.18
CA ASP A 449 -6.80 49.67 -2.36
C ASP A 449 -6.99 50.56 -3.60
N GLY A 450 -7.91 50.13 -4.46
CA GLY A 450 -8.24 50.81 -5.71
C GLY A 450 -9.29 50.04 -6.49
N GLU A 451 -10.53 50.14 -6.04
CA GLU A 451 -11.72 49.85 -6.85
C GLU A 451 -11.80 50.84 -8.03
N HIS A 452 -12.15 50.33 -9.22
CA HIS A 452 -12.81 51.14 -10.25
C HIS A 452 -13.66 50.25 -11.16
N GLU A 453 -14.98 50.43 -11.04
CA GLU A 453 -15.98 50.02 -12.02
C GLU A 453 -15.93 50.88 -13.29
N HIS A 454 -16.25 50.26 -14.43
CA HIS A 454 -16.95 50.75 -15.64
C HIS A 454 -16.54 49.78 -16.77
N GLY A 455 -17.39 48.91 -17.31
CA GLY A 455 -18.66 49.24 -17.97
C GLY A 455 -18.40 49.42 -19.46
N ARG A 456 -18.64 48.38 -20.29
CA ARG A 456 -19.27 48.48 -21.62
C ARG A 456 -19.27 47.17 -22.41
N ASP A 457 -20.38 46.99 -23.08
CA ASP A 457 -20.74 45.98 -24.05
C ASP A 457 -19.72 45.80 -25.18
N GLY A 458 -19.58 44.55 -25.61
CA GLY A 458 -18.83 44.17 -26.80
C GLY A 458 -19.11 42.72 -27.17
N GLN A 459 -20.18 42.51 -27.94
CA GLN A 459 -20.40 41.29 -28.72
C GLN A 459 -19.11 40.92 -29.47
N SER A 460 -18.56 39.74 -29.20
CA SER A 460 -17.61 39.09 -30.09
C SER A 460 -17.81 37.58 -30.00
N VAL A 461 -18.12 36.99 -31.16
CA VAL A 461 -18.07 35.56 -31.43
C VAL A 461 -16.59 35.15 -31.56
N PRO A 462 -16.19 34.01 -30.99
CA PRO A 462 -15.36 33.06 -31.74
C PRO A 462 -15.90 31.63 -31.53
N SER A 463 -16.20 30.81 -32.54
CA SER A 463 -15.33 30.29 -33.60
C SER A 463 -13.95 29.88 -33.10
N SER A 464 -13.85 28.68 -32.53
CA SER A 464 -12.64 27.85 -32.51
C SER A 464 -13.05 26.40 -32.29
N ALA A 465 -12.76 25.55 -33.27
CA ALA A 465 -12.87 24.11 -33.15
C ALA A 465 -11.94 23.62 -32.03
N GLU A 466 -12.52 22.99 -31.01
CA GLU A 466 -11.76 22.31 -29.96
C GLU A 466 -10.98 21.15 -30.59
N ALA A 467 -9.65 21.25 -30.52
CA ALA A 467 -8.78 20.10 -30.70
C ALA A 467 -9.15 19.02 -29.66
N PRO A 468 -9.04 17.72 -29.97
CA PRO A 468 -9.46 16.66 -29.09
C PRO A 468 -8.76 16.79 -27.73
N SER A 469 -9.56 16.89 -26.67
CA SER A 469 -9.10 16.96 -25.29
C SER A 469 -8.11 15.85 -25.02
N VAL A 470 -6.87 16.20 -24.67
CA VAL A 470 -5.86 15.26 -24.19
C VAL A 470 -6.49 14.47 -23.06
N LEU A 471 -6.69 13.16 -23.28
CA LEU A 471 -7.33 12.26 -22.33
C LEU A 471 -6.64 12.40 -20.97
N ASP A 472 -7.46 12.63 -19.94
CA ASP A 472 -7.05 12.90 -18.57
C ASP A 472 -6.32 11.66 -18.00
N GLN A 473 -4.99 11.64 -18.09
CA GLN A 473 -4.20 10.49 -17.66
C GLN A 473 -4.10 10.48 -16.12
N PRO A 474 -4.65 9.47 -15.42
CA PRO A 474 -4.66 9.43 -13.96
C PRO A 474 -3.26 9.53 -13.34
N ALA A 475 -2.25 8.98 -14.01
CA ALA A 475 -0.86 8.99 -13.56
C ALA A 475 -0.20 10.38 -13.55
N ARG A 476 -0.79 11.37 -14.25
CA ARG A 476 -0.29 12.75 -14.29
C ARG A 476 -0.97 13.64 -13.29
N ASN A 477 -2.10 13.19 -12.74
CA ASN A 477 -2.90 13.93 -11.80
C ASN A 477 -2.55 13.54 -10.36
N PHE A 478 -2.35 14.54 -9.49
CA PHE A 478 -2.20 14.27 -8.07
C PHE A 478 -3.49 13.65 -7.53
N THR A 479 -3.37 12.40 -7.06
CA THR A 479 -4.43 11.71 -6.33
C THR A 479 -4.00 11.60 -4.88
N PRO A 480 -4.72 12.22 -3.92
CA PRO A 480 -4.35 12.11 -2.52
C PRO A 480 -4.40 10.65 -2.05
N PRO A 481 -3.45 10.21 -1.22
CA PRO A 481 -3.36 8.85 -0.73
C PRO A 481 -4.58 8.52 0.15
N ALA A 482 -5.02 7.26 0.07
CA ALA A 482 -6.21 6.79 0.77
C ALA A 482 -5.99 6.43 2.25
N PHE A 483 -4.81 6.66 2.82
CA PHE A 483 -4.48 6.12 4.15
C PHE A 483 -3.82 7.10 5.10
N TYR A 484 -3.44 8.28 4.63
CA TYR A 484 -2.82 9.28 5.49
C TYR A 484 -3.12 10.69 4.99
N ASP A 485 -3.23 11.61 5.94
CA ASP A 485 -3.39 13.02 5.64
C ASP A 485 -2.05 13.60 5.20
N ILE A 486 -2.00 14.04 3.94
CA ILE A 486 -0.87 14.84 3.47
C ILE A 486 -1.00 16.24 4.10
N PRO A 487 0.05 16.79 4.75
CA PRO A 487 0.02 18.15 5.25
C PRO A 487 -0.42 19.13 4.16
N GLN A 488 -1.32 20.05 4.50
CA GLN A 488 -2.01 20.91 3.52
C GLN A 488 -1.07 21.71 2.60
N VAL A 489 0.16 21.98 3.05
CA VAL A 489 1.20 22.64 2.25
C VAL A 489 1.67 21.75 1.09
N TRP A 490 1.86 20.45 1.33
CA TRP A 490 2.26 19.47 0.33
C TRP A 490 1.12 19.14 -0.61
N GLU A 491 -0.10 19.00 -0.08
CA GLU A 491 -1.27 18.78 -0.91
C GLU A 491 -1.46 19.94 -1.90
N ARG A 492 -1.34 21.20 -1.43
CA ARG A 492 -1.39 22.38 -2.29
C ARG A 492 -0.27 22.40 -3.32
N ALA A 493 0.97 22.09 -2.91
CA ALA A 493 2.11 22.06 -3.82
C ALA A 493 1.95 20.99 -4.92
N LEU A 494 1.51 19.78 -4.56
CA LEU A 494 1.31 18.67 -5.51
C LEU A 494 0.12 18.92 -6.45
N ARG A 495 -0.98 19.51 -5.95
CA ARG A 495 -2.10 19.96 -6.80
C ARG A 495 -1.66 21.07 -7.77
N ALA A 496 -0.80 21.99 -7.34
CA ALA A 496 -0.35 23.11 -8.17
C ALA A 496 0.53 22.67 -9.37
N VAL A 497 1.19 21.51 -9.27
CA VAL A 497 2.02 20.94 -10.36
C VAL A 497 1.29 19.87 -11.18
N SER A 498 0.01 19.62 -10.90
CA SER A 498 -0.84 18.63 -11.55
C SER A 498 -1.74 19.28 -12.62
N PRO A 499 -1.85 18.73 -13.85
CA PRO A 499 -1.13 17.57 -14.36
C PRO A 499 0.34 17.87 -14.69
N VAL A 500 1.24 16.91 -14.47
CA VAL A 500 2.66 17.06 -14.81
C VAL A 500 2.82 17.22 -16.34
N LYS A 501 3.47 18.30 -16.77
CA LYS A 501 3.69 18.61 -18.20
C LYS A 501 4.56 17.56 -18.88
N HIS A 502 4.23 17.24 -20.13
CA HIS A 502 5.05 16.36 -20.96
C HIS A 502 6.41 17.02 -21.23
N THR A 503 7.50 16.33 -20.92
CA THR A 503 8.81 16.69 -21.46
C THR A 503 9.02 15.90 -22.76
N GLU A 504 9.63 16.51 -23.78
CA GLU A 504 9.85 15.86 -25.09
C GLU A 504 10.68 14.56 -24.96
N ALA A 505 11.51 14.46 -23.92
CA ALA A 505 12.26 13.24 -23.61
C ALA A 505 11.38 12.04 -23.19
N GLY A 506 10.14 12.27 -22.74
CA GLY A 506 9.21 11.23 -22.34
C GLY A 506 8.43 10.58 -23.50
N ALA A 507 8.53 11.12 -24.73
CA ALA A 507 7.78 10.62 -25.89
C ALA A 507 8.53 9.52 -26.68
N LEU A 508 9.77 9.24 -26.29
CA LEU A 508 10.66 8.27 -26.95
C LEU A 508 10.65 6.88 -26.29
N TYR A 509 9.79 6.66 -25.29
CA TYR A 509 9.72 5.40 -24.52
C TYR A 509 8.31 4.84 -24.47
#